data_AF-A0A924DS20-F1
#
_entry.id   AF-A0A924DS20-F1
#
_cell.length_a   1.000
_cell.length_b   1.000
_cell.length_c   1.000
_cell.angle_alpha   90.00
_cell.angle_beta   90.00
_cell.angle_gamma   90.00
#
_symmetry.space_group_name_H-M   'P 1'
#
loop_
_entity.id
_entity.type
_entity.pdbx_description
1 polymer ?
#
loop_
_entity_poly.entity_id
_entity_poly.type
_entity_poly.pdbx_seq_one_letter_code
_entity_poly.pdbx_strand_id
1 'polypeptide(L)'
;MMKSLNKLIDLLTAAYIWACLTVHNTWGIINVFNIVWMKPMKGGLLKADHPMVTGINPDNGDMIWKQNIIFQSVRSAELKDAPNDNEIVCDVGNHMRKMVEVSSSSKEFPNGKPDRMPPAINYIHGCVHYNGGFFLFNDFKDAISHFSNIDFQNSFKRFVKEEGREPVTIFRNRNYDRMEYLEFVCFLRTIFPWFSNTNGNKKRIGWGNPAPYPSVNTITGYWMDDTYKIYSEEGRQSVCRSAVTKQYFSEKVYVGKRLTTKSEEKFLAHFTNERVIARGEKGNMFFVDLRKLSRGYKFDPSKKLPNIANRLMEKCFNTSTL
;
A
#
# COMPACT_ATOMS: atom_id res chain seq x y z
N MET A 1 5.66 11.05 39.49
CA MET A 1 6.53 11.94 38.69
C MET A 1 7.14 11.24 37.46
N MET A 2 7.78 10.07 37.58
CA MET A 2 8.34 9.36 36.42
C MET A 2 7.30 8.88 35.38
N LYS A 3 6.12 8.40 35.83
CA LYS A 3 5.05 7.96 34.90
C LYS A 3 4.48 9.09 34.04
N SER A 4 4.35 10.31 34.60
CA SER A 4 3.85 11.47 33.86
C SER A 4 4.87 11.98 32.85
N LEU A 5 6.17 11.94 33.19
CA LEU A 5 7.24 12.31 32.28
C LEU A 5 7.34 11.35 31.08
N ASN A 6 7.33 10.04 31.31
CA ASN A 6 7.37 9.05 30.23
C ASN A 6 6.16 9.18 29.30
N LYS A 7 4.96 9.42 29.85
CA LYS A 7 3.76 9.66 29.05
C LYS A 7 3.89 10.92 28.20
N LEU A 8 4.47 12.00 28.73
CA LEU A 8 4.72 13.22 27.97
C LEU A 8 5.72 12.98 26.84
N ILE A 9 6.83 12.28 27.10
CA ILE A 9 7.84 11.92 26.10
C ILE A 9 7.22 11.09 24.97
N ASP A 10 6.40 10.10 25.32
CA ASP A 10 5.68 9.26 24.34
C ASP A 10 4.76 10.10 23.45
N LEU A 11 3.99 11.03 24.04
CA LEU A 11 3.09 11.91 23.29
C LEU A 11 3.85 12.86 22.36
N LEU A 12 4.95 13.46 22.83
CA LEU A 12 5.79 14.34 22.01
C LEU A 12 6.44 13.58 20.86
N THR A 13 6.91 12.35 21.12
CA THR A 13 7.49 11.48 20.08
C THR A 13 6.44 11.09 19.04
N ALA A 14 5.24 10.69 19.47
CA ALA A 14 4.14 10.39 18.57
C ALA A 14 3.72 11.61 17.74
N ALA A 15 3.66 12.80 18.35
CA ALA A 15 3.36 14.05 17.65
C ALA A 15 4.42 14.39 16.59
N TYR A 16 5.70 14.24 16.94
CA TYR A 16 6.81 14.44 15.99
C TYR A 16 6.72 13.45 14.81
N ILE A 17 6.57 12.16 15.10
CA ILE A 17 6.42 11.11 14.07
C ILE A 17 5.23 11.41 13.16
N TRP A 18 4.10 11.83 13.74
CA TRP A 18 2.89 12.17 12.99
C TRP A 18 3.08 13.40 12.10
N ALA A 19 3.83 14.40 12.56
CA ALA A 19 4.19 15.56 11.74
C ALA A 19 5.08 15.15 10.55
N CYS A 20 6.13 14.36 10.79
CA CYS A 20 6.98 13.81 9.73
C CYS A 20 6.18 13.00 8.71
N LEU A 21 5.31 12.11 9.19
CA LEU A 21 4.39 11.34 8.37
C LEU A 21 3.48 12.24 7.53
N THR A 22 2.96 13.32 8.11
CA THR A 22 2.06 14.23 7.40
C THR A 22 2.77 14.95 6.26
N VAL A 23 4.00 15.43 6.50
CA VAL A 23 4.84 16.03 5.45
C VAL A 23 5.15 15.01 4.36
N HIS A 24 5.60 13.82 4.74
CA HIS A 24 5.92 12.72 3.82
C HIS A 24 4.72 12.30 2.96
N ASN A 25 3.56 12.09 3.60
CA ASN A 25 2.34 11.71 2.90
C ASN A 25 1.84 12.84 1.98
N THR A 26 1.99 14.10 2.37
CA THR A 26 1.66 15.25 1.51
C THR A 26 2.54 15.26 0.26
N TRP A 27 3.85 15.00 0.42
CA TRP A 27 4.77 14.84 -0.70
C TRP A 27 4.36 13.68 -1.63
N GLY A 28 4.00 12.53 -1.07
CA GLY A 28 3.46 11.41 -1.84
C GLY A 28 2.19 11.79 -2.61
N ILE A 29 1.24 12.48 -1.98
CA ILE A 29 0.00 12.96 -2.62
C ILE A 29 0.30 13.91 -3.79
N ILE A 30 1.28 14.80 -3.65
CA ILE A 30 1.70 15.72 -4.73
C ILE A 30 2.24 14.93 -5.92
N ASN A 31 3.04 13.89 -5.68
CA ASN A 31 3.56 13.03 -6.74
C ASN A 31 2.47 12.23 -7.44
N VAL A 32 1.53 11.65 -6.69
CA VAL A 32 0.35 11.01 -7.29
C VAL A 32 -0.45 12.01 -8.11
N PHE A 33 -0.66 13.23 -7.60
CA PHE A 33 -1.34 14.28 -8.36
C PHE A 33 -0.61 14.63 -9.66
N ASN A 34 0.72 14.71 -9.61
CA ASN A 34 1.54 14.96 -10.79
C ASN A 34 1.35 13.88 -11.84
N ILE A 35 1.52 12.60 -11.50
CA ILE A 35 1.43 11.50 -12.47
C ILE A 35 0.00 11.15 -12.92
N VAL A 36 -1.03 11.63 -12.23
CA VAL A 36 -2.43 11.45 -12.64
C VAL A 36 -2.92 12.63 -13.47
N TRP A 37 -2.58 13.87 -13.11
CA TRP A 37 -3.24 15.08 -13.65
C TRP A 37 -2.33 16.05 -14.40
N MET A 38 -1.07 16.21 -13.99
CA MET A 38 -0.15 17.20 -14.59
C MET A 38 0.62 16.58 -15.75
N LYS A 39 1.19 15.41 -15.51
CA LYS A 39 1.85 14.55 -16.50
C LYS A 39 1.18 13.18 -16.40
N PRO A 40 0.00 12.97 -17.00
CA PRO A 40 -0.69 11.70 -16.85
C PRO A 40 0.13 10.52 -17.41
N MET A 41 0.35 9.48 -16.61
CA MET A 41 0.91 8.23 -17.12
C MET A 41 -0.12 7.54 -18.02
N LYS A 42 0.31 7.24 -19.25
CA LYS A 42 -0.54 6.57 -20.24
C LYS A 42 -0.71 5.08 -19.91
N GLY A 43 -1.83 4.50 -20.30
CA GLY A 43 -1.92 3.04 -20.38
C GLY A 43 -1.06 2.53 -21.55
N GLY A 44 -0.78 1.23 -21.56
CA GLY A 44 0.03 0.58 -22.58
C GLY A 44 1.54 0.74 -22.42
N LEU A 45 2.03 1.40 -21.36
CA LEU A 45 3.46 1.61 -21.15
C LEU A 45 4.18 0.29 -20.89
N LEU A 46 3.57 -0.63 -20.15
CA LEU A 46 4.08 -1.98 -19.94
C LEU A 46 3.39 -2.95 -20.89
N LYS A 47 4.12 -3.96 -21.38
CA LYS A 47 3.56 -5.05 -22.19
C LYS A 47 2.96 -6.15 -21.30
N ALA A 48 2.06 -6.96 -21.85
CA ALA A 48 1.41 -8.06 -21.13
C ALA A 48 2.38 -9.11 -20.54
N ASP A 49 3.55 -9.28 -21.15
CA ASP A 49 4.63 -10.19 -20.73
C ASP A 49 5.61 -9.56 -19.73
N HIS A 50 5.47 -8.26 -19.42
CA HIS A 50 6.36 -7.55 -18.51
C HIS A 50 6.29 -8.14 -17.08
N PRO A 51 7.40 -8.25 -16.32
CA PRO A 51 7.41 -8.91 -15.01
C PRO A 51 6.42 -8.32 -13.99
N MET A 52 6.21 -7.00 -13.97
CA MET A 52 5.16 -6.38 -13.12
C MET A 52 3.72 -6.80 -13.48
N VAL A 53 3.48 -7.25 -14.71
CA VAL A 53 2.16 -7.70 -15.19
C VAL A 53 1.95 -9.19 -14.90
N THR A 54 3.01 -9.98 -15.03
CA THR A 54 2.97 -11.43 -14.82
C THR A 54 3.20 -11.83 -13.35
N GLY A 55 3.95 -11.03 -12.60
CA GLY A 55 4.45 -11.37 -11.25
C GLY A 55 5.58 -12.39 -11.26
N ILE A 56 6.07 -12.77 -12.43
CA ILE A 56 7.12 -13.79 -12.62
C ILE A 56 8.48 -13.11 -12.58
N ASN A 57 9.39 -13.64 -11.76
CA ASN A 57 10.78 -13.24 -11.75
C ASN A 57 11.47 -13.79 -13.03
N PRO A 58 12.03 -12.94 -13.90
CA PRO A 58 12.69 -13.39 -15.12
C PRO A 58 13.93 -14.25 -14.85
N ASP A 59 14.56 -14.13 -13.68
CA ASP A 59 15.81 -14.84 -13.36
C ASP A 59 15.60 -16.34 -13.13
N ASN A 60 14.43 -16.74 -12.63
CA ASN A 60 14.15 -18.13 -12.24
C ASN A 60 12.76 -18.66 -12.62
N GLY A 61 11.89 -17.83 -13.20
CA GLY A 61 10.55 -18.23 -13.63
C GLY A 61 9.53 -18.39 -12.49
N ASP A 62 9.94 -18.18 -11.24
CA ASP A 62 9.06 -18.27 -10.08
C ASP A 62 8.34 -16.96 -9.79
N MET A 63 7.26 -17.02 -9.00
CA MET A 63 6.57 -15.82 -8.53
C MET A 63 7.46 -15.01 -7.59
N ILE A 64 7.71 -13.74 -7.92
CA ILE A 64 8.66 -12.88 -7.18
C ILE A 64 8.28 -12.69 -5.71
N TRP A 65 6.98 -12.68 -5.40
CA TRP A 65 6.49 -12.37 -4.05
C TRP A 65 6.87 -13.41 -3.01
N LYS A 66 6.98 -14.69 -3.40
CA LYS A 66 7.46 -15.77 -2.52
C LYS A 66 8.91 -15.54 -2.11
N GLN A 67 9.70 -14.98 -3.01
CA GLN A 67 11.13 -14.71 -2.83
C GLN A 67 11.36 -13.44 -2.00
N ASN A 68 10.35 -12.55 -1.92
CA ASN A 68 10.41 -11.30 -1.17
C ASN A 68 9.68 -11.38 0.19
N ILE A 69 9.49 -12.58 0.75
CA ILE A 69 9.07 -12.71 2.16
C ILE A 69 10.25 -12.32 3.05
N ILE A 70 10.18 -11.15 3.68
CA ILE A 70 11.25 -10.59 4.50
C ILE A 70 11.16 -11.08 5.94
N PHE A 71 9.93 -11.26 6.42
CA PHE A 71 9.67 -11.76 7.77
C PHE A 71 8.34 -12.52 7.81
N GLN A 72 8.31 -13.58 8.62
CA GLN A 72 7.09 -14.33 8.91
C GLN A 72 7.10 -14.72 10.39
N SER A 73 6.11 -14.27 11.14
CA SER A 73 5.97 -14.67 12.54
C SER A 73 5.64 -16.15 12.65
N VAL A 74 5.88 -16.74 13.83
CA VAL A 74 5.49 -18.12 14.12
C VAL A 74 3.98 -18.29 13.95
N ARG A 75 3.57 -19.20 13.08
CA ARG A 75 2.16 -19.48 12.80
C ARG A 75 1.47 -20.04 14.04
N SER A 76 0.30 -19.49 14.38
CA SER A 76 -0.51 -20.00 15.50
C SER A 76 -1.14 -21.36 15.17
N ALA A 77 -1.38 -22.18 16.18
CA ALA A 77 -2.03 -23.48 16.02
C ALA A 77 -3.44 -23.39 15.42
N GLU A 78 -4.16 -22.29 15.69
CA GLU A 78 -5.49 -22.00 15.15
C GLU A 78 -5.48 -21.81 13.62
N LEU A 79 -4.32 -21.46 13.04
CA LEU A 79 -4.14 -21.23 11.61
C LEU A 79 -3.42 -22.39 10.91
N LYS A 80 -3.37 -23.57 11.54
CA LYS A 80 -2.70 -24.76 10.97
C LYS A 80 -3.29 -25.20 9.63
N ASP A 81 -4.62 -25.07 9.48
CA ASP A 81 -5.36 -25.49 8.28
C ASP A 81 -5.60 -24.33 7.30
N ALA A 82 -5.15 -23.11 7.65
CA ALA A 82 -5.23 -21.95 6.76
C ALA A 82 -4.15 -22.05 5.65
N PRO A 83 -4.35 -21.42 4.48
CA PRO A 83 -3.36 -21.39 3.40
C PRO A 83 -1.95 -21.06 3.89
N ASN A 84 -0.93 -21.64 3.26
CA ASN A 84 0.45 -21.41 3.65
C ASN A 84 0.91 -20.00 3.24
N ASP A 85 2.03 -19.55 3.80
CA ASP A 85 2.49 -18.16 3.60
C ASP A 85 2.78 -17.84 2.12
N ASN A 86 3.28 -18.81 1.34
CA ASN A 86 3.51 -18.65 -0.10
C ASN A 86 2.21 -18.48 -0.89
N GLU A 87 1.15 -19.22 -0.54
CA GLU A 87 -0.17 -19.08 -1.14
C GLU A 87 -0.76 -17.71 -0.82
N ILE A 88 -0.68 -17.27 0.44
CA ILE A 88 -1.19 -15.97 0.89
C ILE A 88 -0.51 -14.81 0.14
N VAL A 89 0.82 -14.79 0.06
CA VAL A 89 1.53 -13.71 -0.67
C VAL A 89 1.24 -13.77 -2.16
N CYS A 90 1.08 -14.97 -2.73
CA CYS A 90 0.69 -15.13 -4.13
C CYS A 90 -0.72 -14.62 -4.39
N ASP A 91 -1.68 -14.84 -3.51
CA ASP A 91 -3.03 -14.29 -3.66
C ASP A 91 -3.01 -12.76 -3.66
N VAL A 92 -2.29 -12.17 -2.70
CA VAL A 92 -2.13 -10.71 -2.59
C VAL A 92 -1.43 -10.15 -3.83
N GLY A 93 -0.30 -10.74 -4.23
CA GLY A 93 0.44 -10.31 -5.41
C GLY A 93 -0.35 -10.49 -6.70
N ASN A 94 -1.05 -11.61 -6.86
CA ASN A 94 -1.88 -11.88 -8.04
C ASN A 94 -3.03 -10.89 -8.17
N HIS A 95 -3.61 -10.47 -7.05
CA HIS A 95 -4.61 -9.40 -7.05
C HIS A 95 -4.01 -8.09 -7.57
N MET A 96 -2.80 -7.75 -7.14
CA MET A 96 -2.15 -6.49 -7.50
C MET A 96 -1.64 -6.47 -8.95
N ARG A 97 -1.04 -7.56 -9.44
CA ARG A 97 -0.61 -7.62 -10.85
C ARG A 97 -1.77 -7.47 -11.82
N LYS A 98 -2.98 -7.94 -11.46
CA LYS A 98 -4.19 -7.79 -12.29
C LYS A 98 -4.57 -6.32 -12.49
N MET A 99 -4.28 -5.46 -11.51
CA MET A 99 -4.47 -4.01 -11.68
C MET A 99 -3.49 -3.45 -12.72
N VAL A 100 -2.23 -3.89 -12.69
CA VAL A 100 -1.22 -3.51 -13.70
C VAL A 100 -1.59 -4.05 -15.09
N GLU A 101 -2.04 -5.30 -15.16
CA GLU A 101 -2.48 -5.98 -16.38
C GLU A 101 -3.55 -5.19 -17.12
N VAL A 102 -4.52 -4.63 -16.39
CA VAL A 102 -5.56 -3.76 -16.94
C VAL A 102 -4.97 -2.55 -17.66
N SER A 103 -3.85 -2.01 -17.20
CA SER A 103 -3.16 -0.88 -17.84
C SER A 103 -2.06 -1.29 -18.80
N SER A 104 -1.77 -2.59 -18.95
CA SER A 104 -0.75 -3.09 -19.88
C SER A 104 -1.25 -3.10 -21.33
N SER A 105 -0.32 -3.05 -22.28
CA SER A 105 -0.61 -3.17 -23.70
C SER A 105 -0.83 -4.63 -24.08
N SER A 106 -1.85 -4.85 -24.91
CA SER A 106 -2.18 -6.13 -25.52
C SER A 106 -2.60 -5.93 -26.98
N LYS A 107 -2.77 -7.02 -27.74
CA LYS A 107 -3.23 -6.95 -29.14
C LYS A 107 -4.59 -6.26 -29.26
N GLU A 108 -5.52 -6.58 -28.35
CA GLU A 108 -6.88 -6.01 -28.33
C GLU A 108 -6.90 -4.60 -27.73
N PHE A 109 -6.06 -4.35 -26.72
CA PHE A 109 -5.98 -3.06 -26.02
C PHE A 109 -4.54 -2.53 -26.02
N PRO A 110 -4.07 -1.88 -27.10
CA PRO A 110 -2.69 -1.37 -27.18
C PRO A 110 -2.36 -0.32 -26.10
N ASN A 111 -3.36 0.45 -25.67
CA ASN A 111 -3.21 1.45 -24.62
C ASN A 111 -3.74 0.96 -23.25
N GLY A 112 -4.05 -0.33 -23.09
CA GLY A 112 -4.72 -0.84 -21.90
C GLY A 112 -6.25 -0.66 -21.91
N LYS A 113 -6.90 -1.34 -20.98
CA LYS A 113 -8.36 -1.45 -20.87
C LYS A 113 -8.95 -0.27 -20.09
N PRO A 114 -10.18 0.17 -20.44
CA PRO A 114 -10.91 1.13 -19.62
C PRO A 114 -11.19 0.58 -18.22
N ASP A 115 -10.86 1.34 -17.18
CA ASP A 115 -10.98 0.89 -15.79
C ASP A 115 -11.41 1.99 -14.81
N ARG A 116 -11.82 1.59 -13.61
CA ARG A 116 -12.20 2.50 -12.52
C ARG A 116 -11.01 3.23 -11.91
N MET A 117 -9.78 2.74 -12.11
CA MET A 117 -8.54 3.40 -11.70
C MET A 117 -7.78 3.96 -12.91
N PRO A 118 -7.12 5.13 -12.78
CA PRO A 118 -6.26 5.62 -13.85
C PRO A 118 -4.97 4.78 -13.92
N PRO A 119 -4.35 4.64 -15.11
CA PRO A 119 -3.15 3.82 -15.29
C PRO A 119 -2.02 4.11 -14.32
N ALA A 120 -1.80 5.40 -13.99
CA ALA A 120 -0.80 5.82 -13.02
C ALA A 120 -0.92 5.09 -11.66
N ILE A 121 -2.14 4.93 -11.14
CA ILE A 121 -2.36 4.26 -9.85
C ILE A 121 -2.10 2.77 -9.97
N ASN A 122 -2.47 2.16 -11.10
CA ASN A 122 -2.20 0.75 -11.37
C ASN A 122 -0.68 0.49 -11.43
N TYR A 123 0.11 1.37 -12.06
CA TYR A 123 1.56 1.25 -12.06
C TYR A 123 2.20 1.45 -10.67
N ILE A 124 1.68 2.36 -9.84
CA ILE A 124 2.13 2.46 -8.43
C ILE A 124 1.97 1.11 -7.74
N HIS A 125 0.82 0.44 -7.89
CA HIS A 125 0.60 -0.88 -7.31
C HIS A 125 1.62 -1.91 -7.84
N GLY A 126 1.96 -1.86 -9.14
CA GLY A 126 3.05 -2.65 -9.70
C GLY A 126 4.38 -2.43 -8.99
N CYS A 127 4.82 -1.18 -8.85
CA CYS A 127 6.06 -0.83 -8.16
C CYS A 127 6.04 -1.22 -6.68
N VAL A 128 4.96 -0.95 -5.96
CA VAL A 128 4.82 -1.28 -4.53
C VAL A 128 4.86 -2.78 -4.29
N HIS A 129 4.18 -3.58 -5.12
CA HIS A 129 3.95 -5.00 -4.83
C HIS A 129 4.92 -5.94 -5.54
N TYR A 130 5.40 -5.63 -6.75
CA TYR A 130 6.45 -6.44 -7.38
C TYR A 130 7.78 -6.25 -6.64
N ASN A 131 8.18 -5.00 -6.39
CA ASN A 131 9.45 -4.70 -5.72
C ASN A 131 9.36 -4.80 -4.18
N GLY A 132 8.15 -4.82 -3.60
CA GLY A 132 7.93 -4.74 -2.16
C GLY A 132 8.49 -5.91 -1.36
N GLY A 133 8.64 -5.69 -0.05
CA GLY A 133 8.98 -6.73 0.92
C GLY A 133 7.76 -7.13 1.75
N PHE A 134 7.50 -8.44 1.84
CA PHE A 134 6.31 -8.98 2.50
C PHE A 134 6.60 -9.41 3.93
N PHE A 135 5.71 -9.01 4.84
CA PHE A 135 5.79 -9.32 6.27
C PHE A 135 4.50 -10.02 6.68
N LEU A 136 4.59 -11.26 7.18
CA LEU A 136 3.43 -12.05 7.54
C LEU A 136 3.26 -12.19 9.05
N PHE A 137 2.05 -11.93 9.52
CA PHE A 137 1.64 -12.08 10.91
C PHE A 137 0.35 -12.88 11.03
N ASN A 138 0.08 -13.44 12.21
CA ASN A 138 -1.17 -14.16 12.45
C ASN A 138 -2.36 -13.19 12.45
N ASP A 139 -2.25 -12.12 13.26
CA ASP A 139 -3.25 -11.11 13.50
C ASP A 139 -2.62 -9.77 13.94
N PHE A 140 -3.45 -8.79 14.32
CA PHE A 140 -2.96 -7.48 14.76
C PHE A 140 -2.19 -7.53 16.08
N LYS A 141 -2.57 -8.40 17.01
CA LYS A 141 -1.92 -8.53 18.33
C LYS A 141 -0.50 -9.06 18.17
N ASP A 142 -0.32 -10.08 17.33
CA ASP A 142 0.96 -10.64 16.94
C ASP A 142 1.87 -9.57 16.31
N ALA A 143 1.34 -8.82 15.34
CA ALA A 143 2.10 -7.72 14.73
C ALA A 143 2.45 -6.61 15.72
N ILE A 144 1.54 -6.19 16.62
CA ILE A 144 1.82 -5.18 17.65
C ILE A 144 2.94 -5.65 18.58
N SER A 145 2.96 -6.95 18.94
CA SER A 145 4.05 -7.51 19.73
C SER A 145 5.39 -7.32 19.03
N HIS A 146 5.50 -7.76 17.78
CA HIS A 146 6.74 -7.63 17.01
C HIS A 146 7.14 -6.18 16.79
N PHE A 147 6.24 -5.35 16.27
CA PHE A 147 6.53 -3.94 15.99
C PHE A 147 6.75 -3.09 17.24
N SER A 148 6.36 -3.55 18.44
CA SER A 148 6.68 -2.86 19.70
C SER A 148 8.03 -3.25 20.30
N ASN A 149 8.73 -4.22 19.69
CA ASN A 149 10.12 -4.55 20.00
C ASN A 149 11.08 -3.63 19.22
N ILE A 150 12.06 -3.05 19.91
CA ILE A 150 12.96 -2.06 19.31
C ILE A 150 13.92 -2.67 18.27
N ASP A 151 14.36 -3.91 18.48
CA ASP A 151 15.27 -4.61 17.56
C ASP A 151 14.54 -5.01 16.28
N PHE A 152 13.26 -5.38 16.39
CA PHE A 152 12.39 -5.55 15.24
C PHE A 152 12.21 -4.25 14.46
N GLN A 153 11.92 -3.13 15.14
CA GLN A 153 11.80 -1.82 14.49
C GLN A 153 13.10 -1.40 13.79
N ASN A 154 14.26 -1.63 14.41
CA ASN A 154 15.56 -1.32 13.83
C ASN A 154 15.83 -2.16 12.59
N SER A 155 15.51 -3.45 12.63
CA SER A 155 15.62 -4.37 11.48
C SER A 155 14.67 -3.97 10.35
N PHE A 156 13.44 -3.59 10.67
CA PHE A 156 12.46 -3.08 9.71
C PHE A 156 12.92 -1.79 9.05
N LYS A 157 13.41 -0.81 9.84
CA LYS A 157 13.97 0.45 9.31
C LYS A 157 15.21 0.20 8.46
N ARG A 158 16.07 -0.76 8.84
CA ARG A 158 17.25 -1.17 8.07
C ARG A 158 16.85 -1.76 6.72
N PHE A 159 15.86 -2.65 6.68
CA PHE A 159 15.29 -3.15 5.43
C PHE A 159 14.84 -2.00 4.52
N VAL A 160 13.99 -1.11 5.03
CA VAL A 160 13.48 0.02 4.23
C VAL A 160 14.63 0.90 3.71
N LYS A 161 15.60 1.22 4.57
CA LYS A 161 16.73 2.10 4.21
C LYS A 161 17.67 1.47 3.18
N GLU A 162 18.04 0.21 3.37
CA GLU A 162 19.03 -0.46 2.52
C GLU A 162 18.43 -0.97 1.22
N GLU A 163 17.24 -1.55 1.27
CA GLU A 163 16.58 -2.04 0.07
C GLU A 163 15.88 -0.92 -0.67
N GLY A 164 15.43 0.15 -0.03
CA GLY A 164 14.62 1.16 -0.70
C GLY A 164 13.34 0.55 -1.29
N ARG A 165 12.66 -0.30 -0.53
CA ARG A 165 11.44 -1.03 -0.94
C ARG A 165 10.30 -0.72 0.02
N GLU A 166 9.08 -0.81 -0.51
CA GLU A 166 7.85 -0.60 0.25
C GLU A 166 7.50 -1.87 1.05
N PRO A 167 7.34 -1.80 2.38
CA PRO A 167 6.87 -2.92 3.18
C PRO A 167 5.37 -3.17 2.98
N VAL A 168 5.00 -4.44 2.82
CA VAL A 168 3.61 -4.91 2.77
C VAL A 168 3.39 -5.88 3.93
N THR A 169 2.70 -5.41 4.96
CA THR A 169 2.30 -6.25 6.10
C THR A 169 1.02 -6.99 5.75
N ILE A 170 0.98 -8.31 5.89
CA ILE A 170 -0.18 -9.16 5.58
C ILE A 170 -0.55 -9.96 6.84
N PHE A 171 -1.85 -10.08 7.12
CA PHE A 171 -2.34 -10.95 8.19
C PHE A 171 -2.97 -12.22 7.64
N ARG A 172 -2.59 -13.35 8.22
CA ARG A 172 -3.08 -14.68 7.86
C ARG A 172 -4.58 -14.81 8.16
N ASN A 173 -5.03 -14.26 9.29
CA ASN A 173 -6.45 -14.29 9.64
C ASN A 173 -7.28 -13.30 8.80
N ARG A 174 -8.12 -13.83 7.90
CA ARG A 174 -9.03 -13.06 7.05
C ARG A 174 -10.25 -12.51 7.79
N ASN A 175 -10.55 -13.04 8.97
CA ASN A 175 -11.63 -12.57 9.81
C ASN A 175 -11.09 -11.68 10.94
N TYR A 176 -11.25 -10.38 10.77
CA TYR A 176 -10.71 -9.39 11.70
C TYR A 176 -11.75 -8.31 12.02
N ASP A 177 -11.65 -7.69 13.19
CA ASP A 177 -12.48 -6.52 13.51
C ASP A 177 -11.98 -5.27 12.76
N ARG A 178 -12.93 -4.47 12.24
CA ARG A 178 -12.58 -3.29 11.44
C ARG A 178 -11.91 -2.21 12.29
N MET A 179 -12.37 -2.00 13.51
CA MET A 179 -11.80 -0.99 14.39
C MET A 179 -10.44 -1.43 14.90
N GLU A 180 -10.26 -2.69 15.32
CA GLU A 180 -8.94 -3.23 15.68
C GLU A 180 -7.92 -3.05 14.55
N TYR A 181 -8.36 -3.21 13.29
CA TYR A 181 -7.48 -2.98 12.15
C TYR A 181 -7.07 -1.50 12.02
N LEU A 182 -8.02 -0.57 12.16
CA LEU A 182 -7.71 0.86 12.13
C LEU A 182 -6.81 1.28 13.30
N GLU A 183 -7.02 0.71 14.48
CA GLU A 183 -6.16 0.88 15.64
C GLU A 183 -4.73 0.42 15.34
N PHE A 184 -4.54 -0.77 14.76
CA PHE A 184 -3.24 -1.27 14.34
C PHE A 184 -2.53 -0.29 13.38
N VAL A 185 -3.27 0.23 12.40
CA VAL A 185 -2.71 1.20 11.44
C VAL A 185 -2.32 2.50 12.12
N CYS A 186 -3.12 2.99 13.06
CA CYS A 186 -2.76 4.16 13.85
C CYS A 186 -1.54 3.89 14.74
N PHE A 187 -1.40 2.68 15.29
CA PHE A 187 -0.18 2.24 15.97
C PHE A 187 1.06 2.29 15.07
N LEU A 188 1.01 1.79 13.84
CA LEU A 188 2.14 1.92 12.92
C LEU A 188 2.51 3.39 12.67
N ARG A 189 1.51 4.27 12.56
CA ARG A 189 1.68 5.71 12.32
C ARG A 189 2.18 6.49 13.55
N THR A 190 2.18 5.89 14.74
CA THR A 190 2.79 6.50 15.94
C THR A 190 4.22 6.02 16.20
N ILE A 191 4.68 4.98 15.48
CA ILE A 191 6.05 4.44 15.65
C ILE A 191 6.93 4.58 14.40
N PHE A 192 6.33 4.80 13.23
CA PHE A 192 7.05 5.05 11.98
C PHE A 192 6.61 6.36 11.32
N PRO A 193 7.54 7.13 10.72
CA PRO A 193 7.24 8.40 10.06
C PRO A 193 6.65 8.22 8.65
N TRP A 194 5.96 7.11 8.40
CA TRP A 194 5.47 6.69 7.10
C TRP A 194 3.97 6.46 7.11
N PHE A 195 3.31 6.88 6.03
CA PHE A 195 1.89 6.63 5.91
C PHE A 195 1.63 5.13 5.77
N SER A 196 0.66 4.62 6.52
CA SER A 196 0.26 3.21 6.45
C SER A 196 -1.14 3.11 5.86
N ASN A 197 -1.26 2.59 4.64
CA ASN A 197 -2.52 2.44 3.93
C ASN A 197 -3.11 1.04 4.15
N THR A 198 -4.32 0.98 4.68
CA THR A 198 -5.07 -0.27 4.87
C THR A 198 -5.53 -0.84 3.53
N ASN A 199 -5.60 -2.16 3.40
CA ASN A 199 -6.34 -2.89 2.37
C ASN A 199 -6.94 -4.16 3.02
N GLY A 200 -7.99 -4.74 2.45
CA GLY A 200 -8.57 -5.97 3.03
C GLY A 200 -9.78 -6.54 2.31
N ASN A 201 -10.21 -7.74 2.74
CA ASN A 201 -11.32 -8.49 2.14
C ASN A 201 -12.70 -8.08 2.64
N LYS A 202 -12.80 -7.27 3.69
CA LYS A 202 -14.07 -6.65 4.12
C LYS A 202 -14.31 -5.35 3.35
N LYS A 203 -15.57 -4.88 3.31
CA LYS A 203 -15.91 -3.56 2.75
C LYS A 203 -15.00 -2.49 3.36
N ARG A 204 -14.60 -1.53 2.53
CA ARG A 204 -13.54 -0.53 2.75
C ARG A 204 -13.26 -0.16 4.20
N ILE A 205 -11.97 -0.19 4.53
CA ILE A 205 -11.44 0.14 5.84
C ILE A 205 -10.49 1.30 5.68
N GLY A 206 -10.76 2.39 6.39
CA GLY A 206 -10.01 3.64 6.21
C GLY A 206 -9.97 4.04 4.74
N TRP A 207 -8.77 4.29 4.23
CA TRP A 207 -8.50 4.77 2.87
C TRP A 207 -8.29 3.64 1.84
N GLY A 208 -8.55 2.40 2.26
CA GLY A 208 -8.09 1.20 1.59
C GLY A 208 -8.89 0.66 0.43
N ASN A 209 -8.20 -0.14 -0.40
CA ASN A 209 -8.79 -0.91 -1.48
C ASN A 209 -9.17 -2.32 -1.02
N PRO A 210 -10.13 -2.98 -1.71
CA PRO A 210 -10.36 -4.41 -1.56
C PRO A 210 -9.06 -5.20 -1.82
N ALA A 211 -8.83 -6.24 -1.04
CA ALA A 211 -7.71 -7.17 -1.18
C ALA A 211 -8.12 -8.57 -0.68
N PRO A 212 -7.45 -9.65 -1.08
CA PRO A 212 -7.83 -11.01 -0.66
C PRO A 212 -7.61 -11.27 0.84
N TYR A 213 -6.64 -10.57 1.44
CA TYR A 213 -6.26 -10.61 2.85
C TYR A 213 -6.19 -9.18 3.41
N PRO A 214 -6.38 -8.99 4.72
CA PRO A 214 -5.99 -7.74 5.38
C PRO A 214 -4.50 -7.48 5.16
N SER A 215 -4.17 -6.33 4.60
CA SER A 215 -2.79 -5.92 4.40
C SER A 215 -2.57 -4.43 4.50
N VAL A 216 -1.44 -4.04 5.07
CA VAL A 216 -1.01 -2.65 5.20
C VAL A 216 0.17 -2.40 4.29
N ASN A 217 0.02 -1.46 3.37
CA ASN A 217 1.14 -0.91 2.62
C ASN A 217 1.73 0.24 3.45
N THR A 218 2.95 0.06 3.97
CA THR A 218 3.68 1.14 4.61
C THR A 218 4.38 1.93 3.51
N ILE A 219 3.87 3.12 3.22
CA ILE A 219 4.30 3.99 2.13
C ILE A 219 5.52 4.79 2.58
N THR A 220 6.71 4.33 2.19
CA THR A 220 8.01 4.92 2.50
C THR A 220 8.47 5.91 1.42
N GLY A 221 7.87 5.85 0.23
CA GLY A 221 8.08 6.80 -0.87
C GLY A 221 9.00 6.30 -1.97
N TYR A 222 9.61 5.13 -1.82
CA TYR A 222 10.46 4.53 -2.85
C TYR A 222 9.69 4.11 -4.09
N TRP A 223 8.37 3.92 -3.96
CA TRP A 223 7.49 3.71 -5.12
C TRP A 223 7.58 4.83 -6.16
N MET A 224 7.92 6.07 -5.76
CA MET A 224 7.92 7.23 -6.65
C MET A 224 8.95 7.06 -7.76
N ASP A 225 10.21 6.83 -7.40
CA ASP A 225 11.31 6.70 -8.36
C ASP A 225 11.06 5.54 -9.33
N ASP A 226 10.61 4.39 -8.82
CA ASP A 226 10.26 3.24 -9.65
C ASP A 226 9.09 3.56 -10.59
N THR A 227 8.05 4.24 -10.11
CA THR A 227 6.92 4.64 -10.96
C THR A 227 7.35 5.63 -12.04
N TYR A 228 8.25 6.57 -11.74
CA TYR A 228 8.76 7.53 -12.71
C TYR A 228 9.65 6.89 -13.79
N LYS A 229 10.37 5.80 -13.48
CA LYS A 229 11.13 5.04 -14.50
C LYS A 229 10.23 4.54 -15.63
N ILE A 230 8.96 4.23 -15.35
CA ILE A 230 8.02 3.69 -16.35
C ILE A 230 7.74 4.67 -17.51
N TYR A 231 8.03 5.98 -17.36
CA TYR A 231 7.87 6.93 -18.47
C TYR A 231 8.80 6.66 -19.66
N SER A 232 10.01 6.15 -19.43
CA SER A 232 10.99 5.89 -20.48
C SER A 232 11.02 4.41 -20.87
N GLU A 233 11.47 4.08 -22.07
CA GLU A 233 11.66 2.68 -22.47
C GLU A 233 12.74 1.99 -21.61
N GLU A 234 13.90 2.64 -21.44
CA GLU A 234 14.98 2.15 -20.60
C GLU A 234 14.55 1.93 -19.14
N GLY A 235 13.80 2.88 -18.58
CA GLY A 235 13.30 2.77 -17.21
C GLY A 235 12.30 1.63 -17.03
N ARG A 236 11.47 1.35 -18.04
CA ARG A 236 10.57 0.19 -18.03
C ARG A 236 11.35 -1.14 -17.96
N GLN A 237 12.48 -1.26 -18.63
CA GLN A 237 13.29 -2.48 -18.58
C GLN A 237 14.01 -2.67 -17.23
N SER A 238 14.22 -1.59 -16.46
CA SER A 238 15.00 -1.60 -15.21
C SER A 238 14.17 -1.39 -13.93
N VAL A 239 12.87 -1.15 -14.04
CA VAL A 239 12.00 -0.89 -12.89
C VAL A 239 11.79 -2.13 -12.01
N CYS A 240 11.86 -3.32 -12.61
CA CYS A 240 11.72 -4.59 -11.88
C CYS A 240 13.01 -4.92 -11.16
N ARG A 241 12.95 -5.09 -9.84
CA ARG A 241 14.10 -5.40 -9.01
C ARG A 241 14.17 -6.89 -8.72
N SER A 242 15.37 -7.46 -8.68
CA SER A 242 15.60 -8.85 -8.29
C SER A 242 15.10 -9.12 -6.86
N ALA A 243 14.98 -10.40 -6.50
CA ALA A 243 14.58 -10.80 -5.15
C ALA A 243 15.53 -10.27 -4.07
N VAL A 244 15.01 -9.99 -2.89
CA VAL A 244 15.83 -9.60 -1.73
C VAL A 244 16.61 -10.82 -1.23
N THR A 245 17.94 -10.73 -1.25
CA THR A 245 18.82 -11.83 -0.81
C THR A 245 19.36 -11.63 0.60
N LYS A 246 19.36 -10.39 1.10
CA LYS A 246 19.85 -10.05 2.45
C LYS A 246 18.85 -10.49 3.52
N GLN A 247 19.39 -10.98 4.64
CA GLN A 247 18.59 -11.27 5.83
C GLN A 247 18.59 -10.07 6.78
N TYR A 248 17.40 -9.63 7.17
CA TYR A 248 17.21 -8.46 8.03
C TYR A 248 16.88 -8.82 9.48
N PHE A 249 16.25 -9.97 9.69
CA PHE A 249 15.75 -10.42 10.99
C PHE A 249 16.48 -11.70 11.38
N SER A 250 17.10 -11.68 12.57
CA SER A 250 17.85 -12.81 13.12
C SER A 250 16.95 -13.83 13.81
N GLU A 251 15.76 -13.41 14.22
CA GLU A 251 14.82 -14.21 15.01
C GLU A 251 13.46 -14.29 14.31
N LYS A 252 12.66 -15.29 14.66
CA LYS A 252 11.26 -15.40 14.22
C LYS A 252 10.26 -14.86 15.22
N VAL A 253 10.72 -14.57 16.44
CA VAL A 253 9.89 -14.14 17.55
C VAL A 253 10.53 -12.91 18.16
N TYR A 254 9.87 -11.77 17.99
CA TYR A 254 10.25 -10.55 18.69
C TYR A 254 9.13 -10.19 19.66
N VAL A 255 9.34 -10.45 20.94
CA VAL A 255 8.34 -10.10 21.96
C VAL A 255 8.56 -8.64 22.35
N GLY A 256 7.67 -7.77 21.90
CA GLY A 256 7.66 -6.38 22.32
C GLY A 256 6.81 -6.16 23.57
N LYS A 257 6.89 -4.95 24.12
CA LYS A 257 6.23 -4.59 25.40
C LYS A 257 4.71 -4.49 25.31
N ARG A 258 4.14 -4.58 24.10
CA ARG A 258 2.74 -4.27 23.84
C ARG A 258 2.07 -5.42 23.11
N LEU A 259 0.84 -5.71 23.50
CA LEU A 259 -0.08 -6.59 22.77
C LEU A 259 -1.32 -5.83 22.26
N THR A 260 -1.46 -4.57 22.66
CA THR A 260 -2.61 -3.73 22.33
C THR A 260 -2.16 -2.32 21.96
N THR A 261 -3.09 -1.59 21.35
CA THR A 261 -2.97 -0.17 21.02
C THR A 261 -3.14 0.71 22.26
N LYS A 262 -2.50 1.89 22.26
CA LYS A 262 -2.63 2.90 23.31
C LYS A 262 -3.90 3.73 23.09
N SER A 263 -4.38 4.41 24.14
CA SER A 263 -5.59 5.25 24.09
C SER A 263 -5.60 6.28 22.96
N GLU A 264 -4.46 6.90 22.70
CA GLU A 264 -4.26 7.90 21.66
C GLU A 264 -4.35 7.30 20.25
N GLU A 265 -3.87 6.07 20.06
CA GLU A 265 -3.99 5.35 18.78
C GLU A 265 -5.45 4.95 18.52
N LYS A 266 -6.17 4.54 19.58
CA LYS A 266 -7.62 4.26 19.51
C LYS A 266 -8.43 5.50 19.18
N PHE A 267 -8.12 6.63 19.82
CA PHE A 267 -8.74 7.92 19.50
C PHE A 267 -8.48 8.31 18.05
N LEU A 268 -7.23 8.22 17.57
CA LEU A 268 -6.88 8.50 16.18
C LEU A 268 -7.59 7.58 15.19
N ALA A 269 -7.76 6.30 15.53
CA ALA A 269 -8.49 5.33 14.72
C ALA A 269 -9.97 5.70 14.61
N HIS A 270 -10.62 6.01 15.74
CA HIS A 270 -12.00 6.47 15.76
C HIS A 270 -12.17 7.77 14.96
N PHE A 271 -11.34 8.78 15.21
CA PHE A 271 -11.36 10.03 14.44
C PHE A 271 -11.16 9.81 12.94
N THR A 272 -10.23 8.93 12.56
CA THR A 272 -9.99 8.57 11.15
C THR A 272 -11.21 7.90 10.54
N ASN A 273 -11.86 7.00 11.29
CA ASN A 273 -13.07 6.31 10.87
C ASN A 273 -14.22 7.28 10.62
N GLU A 274 -14.51 8.18 11.58
CA GLU A 274 -15.57 9.17 11.47
C GLU A 274 -15.30 10.14 10.31
N ARG A 275 -14.07 10.61 10.13
CA ARG A 275 -13.69 11.46 8.99
C ARG A 275 -13.91 10.75 7.65
N VAL A 276 -13.68 9.45 7.59
CA VAL A 276 -13.93 8.63 6.40
C VAL A 276 -15.43 8.46 6.16
N ILE A 277 -16.22 8.16 7.19
CA ILE A 277 -17.67 8.01 7.10
C ILE A 277 -18.32 9.33 6.65
N ALA A 278 -17.90 10.45 7.24
CA ALA A 278 -18.41 11.78 6.94
C ALA A 278 -18.19 12.21 5.46
N ARG A 279 -17.26 11.56 4.73
CA ARG A 279 -17.08 11.80 3.29
C ARG A 279 -18.16 11.15 2.41
N GLY A 280 -19.00 10.28 2.98
CA GLY A 280 -20.16 9.69 2.31
C GLY A 280 -19.84 9.02 0.97
N GLU A 281 -20.71 9.19 -0.02
CA GLU A 281 -20.63 8.54 -1.34
C GLU A 281 -19.41 8.94 -2.18
N LYS A 282 -18.82 10.12 -1.90
CA LYS A 282 -17.56 10.55 -2.54
C LYS A 282 -16.42 9.60 -2.19
N GLY A 283 -16.51 8.98 -1.01
CA GLY A 283 -15.56 8.10 -0.37
C GLY A 283 -14.12 8.62 -0.39
N ASN A 284 -13.19 7.68 -0.29
CA ASN A 284 -11.87 7.95 0.29
C ASN A 284 -10.75 8.19 -0.73
N MET A 285 -11.00 8.03 -2.03
CA MET A 285 -9.92 8.22 -2.99
C MET A 285 -9.75 9.71 -3.31
N PHE A 286 -8.61 10.28 -2.91
CA PHE A 286 -8.26 11.68 -3.23
C PHE A 286 -8.18 11.95 -4.75
N PHE A 287 -7.94 10.89 -5.53
CA PHE A 287 -7.65 10.96 -6.96
C PHE A 287 -8.79 10.45 -7.85
N VAL A 288 -9.85 9.86 -7.29
CA VAL A 288 -10.97 9.34 -8.07
C VAL A 288 -12.29 9.69 -7.37
N ASP A 289 -13.25 10.22 -8.13
CA ASP A 289 -14.59 10.49 -7.62
C ASP A 289 -15.46 9.24 -7.75
N LEU A 290 -15.77 8.62 -6.62
CA LEU A 290 -16.53 7.38 -6.61
C LEU A 290 -17.98 7.52 -7.08
N ARG A 291 -18.56 8.71 -7.00
CA ARG A 291 -19.92 8.98 -7.49
C ARG A 291 -19.95 8.89 -9.00
N LYS A 292 -18.85 9.30 -9.67
CA LYS A 292 -18.70 9.09 -11.11
C LYS A 292 -18.53 7.61 -11.41
N LEU A 293 -17.68 6.91 -10.66
CA LEU A 293 -17.48 5.47 -10.86
C LEU A 293 -18.76 4.65 -10.65
N SER A 294 -19.61 5.02 -9.68
CA SER A 294 -20.89 4.32 -9.47
C SER A 294 -21.88 4.56 -10.60
N ARG A 295 -21.74 5.66 -11.34
CA ARG A 295 -22.50 5.97 -12.56
C ARG A 295 -21.88 5.38 -13.84
N GLY A 296 -20.85 4.54 -13.70
CA GLY A 296 -20.23 3.83 -14.83
C GLY A 296 -19.02 4.52 -15.46
N TYR A 297 -18.55 5.67 -14.92
CA TYR A 297 -17.32 6.30 -15.40
C TYR A 297 -16.13 5.35 -15.32
N LYS A 298 -15.32 5.34 -16.38
CA LYS A 298 -14.05 4.63 -16.46
C LYS A 298 -12.99 5.54 -17.08
N PHE A 299 -11.78 5.47 -16.56
CA PHE A 299 -10.60 6.01 -17.21
C PHE A 299 -10.31 5.15 -18.43
N ASP A 300 -10.49 5.73 -19.61
CA ASP A 300 -10.20 5.09 -20.89
C ASP A 300 -8.86 5.62 -21.42
N PRO A 301 -7.78 4.82 -21.37
CA PRO A 301 -6.47 5.29 -21.79
C PRO A 301 -6.33 5.40 -23.32
N SER A 302 -7.26 4.83 -24.09
CA SER A 302 -7.32 5.04 -25.54
C SER A 302 -7.84 6.44 -25.90
N LYS A 303 -8.56 7.07 -24.96
CA LYS A 303 -8.99 8.47 -25.04
C LYS A 303 -7.97 9.37 -24.34
N LYS A 304 -8.13 10.68 -24.51
CA LYS A 304 -7.32 11.65 -23.77
C LYS A 304 -7.64 11.53 -22.28
N LEU A 305 -6.69 10.99 -21.50
CA LEU A 305 -6.80 10.93 -20.04
C LEU A 305 -7.04 12.34 -19.48
N PRO A 306 -7.89 12.47 -18.45
CA PRO A 306 -8.24 13.76 -17.92
C PRO A 306 -7.03 14.40 -17.22
N ASN A 307 -6.82 15.70 -17.46
CA ASN A 307 -5.70 16.46 -16.90
C ASN A 307 -6.19 17.53 -15.92
N ILE A 308 -5.26 18.32 -15.37
CA ILE A 308 -5.61 19.38 -14.41
C ILE A 308 -6.60 20.41 -14.98
N ALA A 309 -6.46 20.79 -16.26
CA ALA A 309 -7.34 21.75 -16.90
C ALA A 309 -8.77 21.22 -16.96
N ASN A 310 -8.95 19.95 -17.36
CA ASN A 310 -10.25 19.30 -17.37
C ASN A 310 -10.88 19.30 -15.96
N ARG A 311 -10.08 19.00 -14.93
CA ARG A 311 -10.56 18.98 -13.54
C ARG A 311 -10.95 20.36 -13.01
N LEU A 312 -10.23 21.40 -13.41
CA LEU A 312 -10.58 22.79 -13.07
C LEU A 312 -11.87 23.21 -13.77
N MET A 313 -12.00 22.89 -15.05
CA MET A 313 -13.23 23.16 -15.82
C MET A 313 -14.45 22.48 -15.20
N GLU A 314 -14.37 21.20 -14.85
CA GLU A 314 -15.46 20.48 -14.19
C GLU A 314 -15.91 21.18 -12.88
N LYS A 315 -14.96 21.68 -12.09
CA LYS A 315 -15.27 22.38 -10.84
C LYS A 315 -15.88 23.77 -11.06
N CYS A 316 -15.37 24.51 -12.03
CA CYS A 316 -15.82 25.87 -12.31
C CYS A 316 -17.18 25.90 -12.99
N PHE A 317 -17.48 24.91 -13.83
CA PHE A 317 -18.67 24.93 -14.70
C PHE A 317 -19.72 23.85 -14.36
N ASN A 318 -19.50 23.02 -13.33
CA ASN A 318 -20.38 21.88 -12.99
C ASN A 318 -20.69 20.95 -14.19
N THR A 319 -19.86 21.00 -15.23
CA THR A 319 -20.02 20.17 -16.41
C THR A 319 -19.54 18.76 -16.11
N SER A 320 -20.44 17.79 -16.21
CA SER A 320 -20.12 16.36 -16.10
C SER A 320 -19.75 15.81 -17.47
N THR A 321 -18.75 16.39 -18.13
CA THR A 321 -18.39 16.05 -19.53
C THR A 321 -17.23 15.05 -19.65
N LEU A 322 -17.01 14.22 -18.63
CA LEU A 322 -16.08 13.09 -18.69
C LEU A 322 -16.71 11.84 -18.07
#